data_AF-A0A3B4GCF7-F1
#
_entry.id   AF-A0A3B4GCF7-F1
#
_cell.length_a   1.000
_cell.length_b   1.000
_cell.length_c   1.000
_cell.angle_alpha   90.00
_cell.angle_beta   90.00
_cell.angle_gamma   90.00
#
_symmetry.space_group_name_H-M   'P 1'
#
loop_
_entity.id
_entity.type
_entity.pdbx_description
1 polymer ?
#
loop_
_entity_poly.entity_id
_entity_poly.type
_entity_poly.pdbx_seq_one_letter_code
_entity_poly.pdbx_strand_id
1 'polypeptide(L)'
;MLLLVALSIVFSPFVVITETPENPHHKPPTPTLNYSTISLSPEHVPYFLNNNKRVAKRCRLDPLCPFKDALQDLSFCWGYEKNCDPEKRFSYPMCTKADSGWARSLDAAQELFWKQADFGYVKERLSELKTLCKATRPGDSSLKCCSHIRFCKATNLYLDLRKPRRSHERYKEDFIQAGEIGGHCKLNKEALVGEGDHKSPLQSW
;
A
#
# COMPACT_ATOMS: atom_id res chain seq x y z
N MET A 1 -36.84 79.03 -21.70
CA MET A 1 -37.21 78.20 -22.87
C MET A 1 -36.52 76.86 -22.73
N LEU A 2 -37.29 75.79 -22.89
CA LEU A 2 -37.01 74.41 -22.51
C LEU A 2 -35.76 73.80 -23.17
N LEU A 3 -35.07 72.94 -22.42
CA LEU A 3 -34.37 71.77 -22.96
C LEU A 3 -34.40 70.63 -21.94
N LEU A 4 -35.23 69.63 -22.23
CA LEU A 4 -35.28 68.30 -21.63
C LEU A 4 -34.13 67.45 -22.19
N VAL A 5 -33.43 66.69 -21.36
CA VAL A 5 -32.61 65.55 -21.80
C VAL A 5 -32.93 64.34 -20.91
N ALA A 6 -33.18 63.22 -21.58
CA ALA A 6 -33.86 62.02 -21.13
C ALA A 6 -32.97 61.04 -20.33
N LEU A 7 -33.58 60.32 -19.40
CA LEU A 7 -33.02 59.11 -18.78
C LEU A 7 -33.04 57.94 -19.78
N SER A 8 -31.92 57.25 -19.92
CA SER A 8 -31.83 55.94 -20.59
C SER A 8 -31.53 54.87 -19.55
N ILE A 9 -32.52 54.03 -19.22
CA ILE A 9 -32.35 52.84 -18.38
C ILE A 9 -32.06 51.66 -19.31
N VAL A 10 -30.87 51.08 -19.19
CA VAL A 10 -30.48 49.85 -19.90
C VAL A 10 -31.07 48.66 -19.13
N PHE A 11 -32.09 48.02 -19.70
CA PHE A 11 -32.59 46.72 -19.24
C PHE A 11 -31.75 45.61 -19.86
N SER A 12 -30.95 44.90 -19.05
CA SER A 12 -30.33 43.64 -19.44
C SER A 12 -31.34 42.49 -19.26
N PRO A 13 -31.49 41.56 -20.22
CA PRO A 13 -32.38 40.42 -20.06
C PRO A 13 -31.72 39.35 -19.16
N PHE A 14 -32.38 39.01 -18.06
CA PHE A 14 -32.07 37.81 -17.28
C PHE A 14 -32.47 36.58 -18.10
N VAL A 15 -31.49 35.74 -18.46
CA VAL A 15 -31.72 34.43 -19.06
C VAL A 15 -32.22 33.50 -17.95
N VAL A 16 -33.50 33.12 -18.02
CA VAL A 16 -34.09 32.09 -17.17
C VAL A 16 -33.65 30.73 -17.73
N ILE A 17 -32.78 30.03 -17.01
CA ILE A 17 -32.44 28.64 -17.29
C ILE A 17 -33.54 27.78 -16.65
N THR A 18 -34.37 27.14 -17.47
CA THR A 18 -35.33 26.14 -17.02
C THR A 18 -34.58 24.86 -16.63
N GLU A 19 -34.46 24.61 -15.33
CA GLU A 19 -34.05 23.30 -14.80
C GLU A 19 -35.15 22.27 -15.11
N THR A 20 -34.76 21.18 -15.76
CA THR A 20 -35.61 20.00 -15.93
C THR A 20 -35.52 19.14 -14.67
N PRO A 21 -36.62 18.58 -14.15
CA PRO A 21 -36.61 17.87 -12.87
C PRO A 21 -35.93 16.50 -12.99
N GLU A 22 -34.88 16.28 -12.17
CA GLU A 22 -34.20 14.99 -12.04
C GLU A 22 -35.12 13.92 -11.42
N ASN A 23 -35.08 12.72 -12.01
CA ASN A 23 -35.84 11.55 -11.59
C ASN A 23 -35.26 10.96 -10.28
N PRO A 24 -36.04 10.82 -9.19
CA PRO A 24 -35.55 10.42 -7.87
C PRO A 24 -35.09 8.95 -7.74
N HIS A 25 -35.10 8.17 -8.83
CA HIS A 25 -34.63 6.77 -8.84
C HIS A 25 -33.21 6.55 -9.38
N HIS A 26 -32.49 7.60 -9.77
CA HIS A 26 -31.09 7.44 -10.18
C HIS A 26 -30.16 7.38 -8.96
N LYS A 27 -29.89 6.17 -8.47
CA LYS A 27 -28.66 5.93 -7.70
C LYS A 27 -27.49 6.39 -8.58
N PRO A 28 -26.60 7.27 -8.11
CA PRO A 28 -25.45 7.68 -8.90
C PRO A 28 -24.70 6.41 -9.33
N PRO A 29 -24.30 6.29 -10.61
CA PRO A 29 -23.60 5.11 -11.09
C PRO A 29 -22.38 4.90 -10.21
N THR A 30 -22.31 3.73 -9.57
CA THR A 30 -21.16 3.33 -8.76
C THR A 30 -19.91 3.57 -9.60
N PRO A 31 -18.88 4.30 -9.11
CA PRO A 31 -17.71 4.61 -9.92
C PRO A 31 -17.15 3.31 -10.50
N THR A 32 -17.16 3.23 -11.84
CA THR A 32 -16.59 2.11 -12.57
C THR A 32 -15.11 2.02 -12.22
N LEU A 33 -14.62 0.82 -11.92
CA LEU A 33 -13.21 0.67 -11.59
C LEU A 33 -12.40 0.92 -12.86
N ASN A 34 -11.40 1.79 -12.81
CA ASN A 34 -10.50 1.96 -13.94
C ASN A 34 -9.50 0.79 -13.99
N TYR A 35 -9.83 -0.26 -14.74
CA TYR A 35 -9.00 -1.46 -14.88
C TYR A 35 -7.65 -1.20 -15.55
N SER A 36 -7.50 -0.12 -16.32
CA SER A 36 -6.21 0.23 -16.96
C SER A 36 -5.10 0.52 -15.95
N THR A 37 -5.46 0.86 -14.71
CA THR A 37 -4.50 1.03 -13.61
C THR A 37 -3.92 -0.27 -13.09
N ILE A 38 -4.54 -1.42 -13.42
CA ILE A 38 -4.07 -2.75 -13.06
C ILE A 38 -3.14 -3.24 -14.18
N SER A 39 -1.91 -2.72 -14.17
CA SER A 39 -0.85 -3.10 -15.10
C SER A 39 -0.11 -4.33 -14.57
N LEU A 40 -0.70 -5.51 -14.77
CA LEU A 40 -0.14 -6.80 -14.35
C LEU A 40 -0.07 -7.76 -15.53
N SER A 41 0.92 -8.65 -15.52
CA SER A 41 0.94 -9.81 -16.43
C SER A 41 -0.36 -10.62 -16.25
N PRO A 42 -0.96 -11.17 -17.34
CA PRO A 42 -2.15 -12.02 -17.24
C PRO A 42 -2.01 -13.15 -16.21
N GLU A 43 -0.81 -13.74 -16.09
CA GLU A 43 -0.51 -14.80 -15.13
C GLU A 43 -0.62 -14.35 -13.66
N HIS A 44 -0.41 -13.06 -13.38
CA HIS A 44 -0.46 -12.51 -12.02
C HIS A 44 -1.88 -12.09 -11.61
N VAL A 45 -2.79 -11.95 -12.57
CA VAL A 45 -4.15 -11.44 -12.33
C VAL A 45 -4.93 -12.30 -11.34
N PRO A 46 -4.95 -13.65 -11.43
CA PRO A 46 -5.69 -14.49 -10.47
C PRO A 46 -5.20 -14.28 -9.03
N TYR A 47 -3.89 -14.24 -8.82
CA TYR A 47 -3.24 -13.99 -7.53
C TYR A 47 -3.57 -12.61 -6.96
N PHE A 48 -3.49 -11.58 -7.82
CA PHE A 48 -3.88 -10.23 -7.44
C PHE A 48 -5.35 -10.14 -7.04
N LEU A 49 -6.26 -10.73 -7.82
CA LEU A 49 -7.70 -10.72 -7.54
C LEU A 49 -8.03 -11.52 -6.27
N ASN A 50 -7.33 -12.63 -6.02
CA ASN A 50 -7.47 -13.38 -4.79
C ASN A 50 -7.11 -12.52 -3.57
N ASN A 51 -6.00 -11.77 -3.63
CA ASN A 51 -5.58 -10.90 -2.53
C ASN A 51 -6.43 -9.61 -2.43
N ASN A 52 -7.03 -9.14 -3.54
CA ASN A 52 -7.82 -7.91 -3.62
C ASN A 52 -9.32 -8.19 -3.78
N LYS A 53 -9.93 -8.79 -2.76
CA LYS A 53 -11.34 -9.23 -2.77
C LYS A 53 -12.34 -8.14 -3.17
N ARG A 54 -12.10 -6.87 -2.82
CA ARG A 54 -12.96 -5.75 -3.21
C ARG A 54 -12.93 -5.49 -4.70
N VAL A 55 -11.75 -5.53 -5.31
CA VAL A 55 -11.54 -5.40 -6.75
C VAL A 55 -12.19 -6.58 -7.47
N ALA A 56 -11.95 -7.81 -7.01
CA ALA A 56 -12.56 -9.01 -7.57
C ALA A 56 -14.10 -8.96 -7.55
N LYS A 57 -14.68 -8.54 -6.42
CA LYS A 57 -16.15 -8.38 -6.29
C LYS A 57 -16.70 -7.36 -7.29
N ARG A 58 -16.02 -6.22 -7.47
CA ARG A 58 -16.44 -5.19 -8.41
C ARG A 58 -16.31 -5.66 -9.86
N CYS A 59 -15.17 -6.25 -10.21
CA CYS A 59 -14.94 -6.86 -11.52
C CYS A 59 -15.98 -7.93 -11.86
N ARG A 60 -16.44 -8.73 -10.89
CA ARG A 60 -17.47 -9.75 -11.12
C ARG A 60 -18.81 -9.13 -11.57
N LEU A 61 -19.20 -8.01 -10.96
CA LEU A 61 -20.45 -7.31 -11.25
C LEU A 61 -20.39 -6.45 -12.52
N ASP A 62 -19.20 -6.04 -12.92
CA ASP A 62 -18.97 -5.12 -14.03
C ASP A 62 -18.88 -5.87 -15.37
N PRO A 63 -19.82 -5.67 -16.33
CA PRO A 63 -19.77 -6.33 -17.63
C PRO A 63 -18.50 -6.03 -18.43
N LEU A 64 -17.86 -4.89 -18.19
CA LEU A 64 -16.68 -4.43 -18.92
C LEU A 64 -15.35 -4.87 -18.28
N CYS A 65 -15.38 -5.65 -17.20
CA CYS A 65 -14.14 -6.07 -16.58
C CYS A 65 -13.33 -6.97 -17.54
N PRO A 66 -12.04 -6.66 -17.82
CA PRO A 66 -11.21 -7.47 -18.71
C PRO A 66 -10.71 -8.78 -18.07
N PHE A 67 -10.93 -8.98 -16.77
CA PHE A 67 -10.37 -10.08 -16.00
C PHE A 67 -11.40 -11.17 -15.65
N LYS A 68 -12.45 -11.34 -16.47
CA LYS A 68 -13.53 -12.30 -16.20
C LYS A 68 -13.02 -13.74 -16.08
N ASP A 69 -12.07 -14.14 -16.93
CA ASP A 69 -11.54 -15.50 -16.90
C ASP A 69 -10.78 -15.79 -15.60
N ALA A 70 -9.98 -14.83 -15.14
CA ALA A 70 -9.26 -14.93 -13.88
C ALA A 70 -10.19 -14.95 -12.63
N LEU A 71 -11.49 -14.64 -12.76
CA LEU A 71 -12.46 -14.73 -11.67
C LEU A 71 -13.07 -16.12 -11.49
N GLN A 72 -12.83 -17.06 -12.42
CA GLN A 72 -13.37 -18.41 -12.39
C GLN A 72 -12.74 -19.23 -11.24
N ASP A 73 -11.43 -19.12 -11.04
CA ASP A 73 -10.72 -19.76 -9.94
C ASP A 73 -9.90 -18.73 -9.14
N LEU A 74 -10.35 -18.43 -7.93
CA LEU A 74 -9.66 -17.55 -6.98
C LEU A 74 -8.94 -18.33 -5.87
N SER A 75 -8.57 -19.59 -6.12
CA SER A 75 -7.77 -20.38 -5.19
C SER A 75 -6.27 -20.03 -5.23
N PHE A 76 -5.78 -19.45 -6.33
CA PHE A 76 -4.38 -19.06 -6.51
C PHE A 76 -3.92 -17.95 -5.56
N CYS A 77 -2.76 -18.10 -4.95
CA CYS A 77 -2.24 -17.21 -3.90
C CYS A 77 -0.74 -16.96 -4.04
N TRP A 78 -0.23 -15.86 -3.50
CA TRP A 78 1.20 -15.54 -3.66
C TRP A 78 2.09 -16.47 -2.83
N GLY A 79 1.57 -17.05 -1.75
CA GLY A 79 2.31 -17.96 -0.86
C GLY A 79 2.49 -17.41 0.55
N TYR A 80 2.33 -16.09 0.73
CA TYR A 80 2.42 -15.45 2.03
C TYR A 80 1.08 -15.36 2.77
N GLU A 81 -0.03 -15.63 2.10
CA GLU A 81 -1.35 -15.64 2.72
C GLU A 81 -1.49 -16.80 3.71
N LYS A 82 -2.24 -16.58 4.80
CA LYS A 82 -2.38 -17.59 5.88
C LYS A 82 -2.97 -18.93 5.41
N ASN A 83 -3.88 -18.88 4.44
CA ASN A 83 -4.61 -20.03 3.92
C ASN A 83 -4.24 -20.30 2.46
N CYS A 84 -2.96 -20.20 2.12
CA CYS A 84 -2.45 -20.50 0.79
C CYS A 84 -2.01 -21.96 0.71
N ASP A 85 -2.63 -22.72 -0.18
CA ASP A 85 -2.22 -24.08 -0.50
C ASP A 85 -0.87 -24.06 -1.24
N PRO A 86 0.15 -24.84 -0.81
CA PRO A 86 1.42 -24.95 -1.52
C PRO A 86 1.33 -25.31 -3.01
N GLU A 87 0.26 -25.98 -3.45
CA GLU A 87 0.03 -26.29 -4.87
C GLU A 87 -0.58 -25.13 -5.66
N LYS A 88 -1.20 -24.17 -4.97
CA LYS A 88 -1.86 -22.99 -5.55
C LYS A 88 -1.02 -21.71 -5.45
N ARG A 89 0.19 -21.80 -4.90
CA ARG A 89 1.09 -20.65 -4.80
C ARG A 89 1.68 -20.29 -6.16
N PHE A 90 2.06 -19.02 -6.33
CA PHE A 90 2.60 -18.50 -7.59
C PHE A 90 3.82 -19.26 -8.09
N SER A 91 4.77 -19.53 -7.20
CA SER A 91 6.02 -20.21 -7.54
C SER A 91 6.54 -21.04 -6.38
N TYR A 92 7.33 -22.05 -6.73
CA TYR A 92 8.25 -22.69 -5.80
C TYR A 92 9.57 -22.96 -6.54
N PRO A 93 10.74 -22.67 -5.93
CA PRO A 93 12.02 -22.87 -6.58
C PRO A 93 12.20 -24.33 -7.01
N MET A 94 12.75 -24.51 -8.22
CA MET A 94 13.25 -25.81 -8.67
C MET A 94 14.76 -25.84 -8.50
N CYS A 95 15.26 -26.75 -7.65
CA CYS A 95 16.69 -26.90 -7.40
C CYS A 95 17.21 -28.18 -8.06
N THR A 96 18.35 -28.08 -8.75
CA THR A 96 19.03 -29.23 -9.38
C THR A 96 20.22 -29.74 -8.57
N LYS A 97 20.75 -28.92 -7.65
CA LYS A 97 21.86 -29.25 -6.76
C LYS A 97 21.66 -28.58 -5.41
N ALA A 98 22.00 -29.30 -4.34
CA ALA A 98 22.11 -28.73 -3.00
C ALA A 98 23.59 -28.43 -2.72
N ASP A 99 23.87 -27.19 -2.32
CA ASP A 99 25.17 -26.83 -1.77
C ASP A 99 25.21 -27.24 -0.30
N SER A 100 26.09 -28.18 0.04
CA SER A 100 26.21 -28.73 1.39
C SER A 100 26.57 -27.69 2.46
N GLY A 101 27.13 -26.53 2.07
CA GLY A 101 27.38 -25.42 2.98
C GLY A 101 26.11 -24.70 3.44
N TRP A 102 25.00 -24.84 2.71
CA TRP A 102 23.75 -24.13 2.95
C TRP A 102 22.56 -25.06 3.23
N ALA A 103 22.48 -26.18 2.53
CA ALA A 103 21.37 -27.13 2.64
C ALA A 103 21.84 -28.57 2.47
N ARG A 104 21.25 -29.49 3.26
CA ARG A 104 21.61 -30.92 3.27
C ARG A 104 20.87 -31.76 2.21
N SER A 105 19.86 -31.20 1.56
CA SER A 105 19.04 -31.86 0.54
C SER A 105 18.47 -30.84 -0.45
N LEU A 106 17.95 -31.32 -1.59
CA LEU A 106 17.26 -30.46 -2.56
C LEU A 106 16.03 -29.79 -1.94
N ASP A 107 15.21 -30.53 -1.21
CA ASP A 107 14.03 -29.99 -0.53
C ASP A 107 14.41 -28.88 0.47
N ALA A 108 15.49 -29.09 1.24
CA ALA A 108 16.00 -28.08 2.15
C ALA A 108 16.52 -26.83 1.42
N ALA A 109 17.14 -27.00 0.24
CA ALA A 109 17.59 -25.88 -0.59
C ALA A 109 16.40 -25.09 -1.16
N GLN A 110 15.35 -25.77 -1.62
CA GLN A 110 14.12 -25.15 -2.11
C GLN A 110 13.41 -24.37 -1.01
N GLU A 111 13.25 -24.98 0.17
CA GLU A 111 12.60 -24.34 1.31
C GLU A 111 13.42 -23.13 1.80
N LEU A 112 14.75 -23.25 1.83
CA LEU A 112 15.65 -22.15 2.19
C LEU A 112 15.50 -20.97 1.21
N PHE A 113 15.54 -21.25 -0.10
CA PHE A 113 15.34 -20.22 -1.12
C PHE A 113 13.96 -19.57 -1.00
N TRP A 114 12.91 -20.37 -0.82
CA TRP A 114 11.54 -19.86 -0.68
C TRP A 114 11.40 -18.91 0.52
N LYS A 115 12.00 -19.26 1.66
CA LYS A 115 12.00 -18.44 2.89
C LYS A 115 12.86 -17.17 2.78
N GLN A 116 13.95 -17.20 2.03
CA GLN A 116 14.92 -16.10 2.02
C GLN A 116 14.79 -15.16 0.83
N ALA A 117 14.35 -15.67 -0.32
CA ALA A 117 14.42 -14.97 -1.61
C ALA A 117 13.10 -15.00 -2.41
N ASP A 118 12.07 -15.72 -1.95
CA ASP A 118 10.75 -15.79 -2.60
C ASP A 118 9.65 -15.28 -1.65
N PHE A 119 8.37 -15.50 -1.96
CA PHE A 119 7.22 -15.06 -1.17
C PHE A 119 7.20 -15.61 0.27
N GLY A 120 7.97 -16.66 0.59
CA GLY A 120 8.20 -17.09 1.97
C GLY A 120 8.87 -16.01 2.81
N TYR A 121 9.78 -15.22 2.23
CA TYR A 121 10.37 -14.05 2.89
C TYR A 121 9.29 -13.05 3.29
N VAL A 122 8.38 -12.73 2.38
CA VAL A 122 7.26 -11.80 2.65
C VAL A 122 6.37 -12.36 3.76
N LYS A 123 6.09 -13.67 3.75
CA LYS A 123 5.31 -14.36 4.79
C LYS A 123 5.92 -14.15 6.17
N GLU A 124 7.23 -14.37 6.30
CA GLU A 124 7.94 -14.20 7.57
C GLU A 124 7.93 -12.74 8.02
N ARG A 125 8.26 -11.79 7.14
CA ARG A 125 8.24 -10.35 7.47
C ARG A 125 6.84 -9.92 7.93
N LEU A 126 5.77 -10.37 7.26
CA LEU A 126 4.39 -10.09 7.69
C LEU A 126 4.07 -10.67 9.07
N SER A 127 4.61 -11.85 9.40
CA SER A 127 4.41 -12.48 10.72
C SER A 127 5.11 -11.74 11.86
N GLU A 128 6.20 -11.03 11.55
CA GLU A 128 6.98 -10.23 12.50
C GLU A 128 6.40 -8.84 12.76
N LEU A 129 5.41 -8.37 11.98
CA LEU A 129 4.88 -7.02 12.09
C LEU A 129 4.26 -6.75 13.47
N LYS A 130 4.93 -5.91 14.26
CA LYS A 130 4.45 -5.42 15.56
C LYS A 130 4.04 -3.96 15.44
N THR A 131 3.04 -3.55 16.21
CA THR A 131 2.64 -2.14 16.29
C THR A 131 3.49 -1.44 17.35
N LEU A 132 4.33 -0.49 16.92
CA LEU A 132 5.20 0.30 17.79
C LEU A 132 4.54 1.63 18.17
N CYS A 133 3.73 2.19 17.29
CA CYS A 133 2.97 3.43 17.52
C CYS A 133 1.54 3.23 17.04
N LYS A 134 0.58 3.27 17.97
CA LYS A 134 -0.84 3.01 17.71
C LYS A 134 -1.63 4.32 17.62
N ALA A 135 -2.28 4.55 16.49
CA ALA A 135 -3.21 5.65 16.31
C ALA A 135 -4.34 5.61 17.35
N THR A 136 -4.67 6.76 17.95
CA THR A 136 -5.74 6.88 18.96
C THR A 136 -7.03 7.48 18.40
N ARG A 137 -6.92 8.30 17.36
CA ARG A 137 -8.01 8.98 16.67
C ARG A 137 -7.86 8.85 15.15
N PRO A 138 -8.93 9.03 14.38
CA PRO A 138 -8.81 9.15 12.93
C PRO A 138 -7.87 10.30 12.56
N GLY A 139 -6.93 10.06 11.64
CA GLY A 139 -5.91 11.04 11.25
C GLY A 139 -4.62 10.99 12.07
N ASP A 140 -4.60 10.27 13.19
CA ASP A 140 -3.37 10.06 13.97
C ASP A 140 -2.32 9.26 13.20
N SER A 141 -1.10 9.31 13.73
CA SER A 141 0.03 8.56 13.22
C SER A 141 -0.01 7.10 13.63
N SER A 142 0.59 6.23 12.82
CA SER A 142 0.85 4.85 13.21
C SER A 142 2.19 4.36 12.68
N LEU A 143 2.81 3.42 13.40
CA LEU A 143 4.01 2.72 12.97
C LEU A 143 3.87 1.24 13.30
N LYS A 144 4.02 0.40 12.26
CA LYS A 144 4.15 -1.04 12.41
C LYS A 144 5.43 -1.49 11.73
N CYS A 145 6.26 -2.25 12.43
CA CYS A 145 7.55 -2.67 11.91
C CYS A 145 7.77 -4.17 12.12
N CYS A 146 8.51 -4.78 11.20
CA CYS A 146 9.10 -6.09 11.39
C CYS A 146 10.26 -6.00 12.39
N SER A 147 10.81 -7.16 12.75
CA SER A 147 11.98 -7.23 13.62
C SER A 147 13.14 -6.40 13.09
N HIS A 148 13.80 -5.70 14.01
CA HIS A 148 14.94 -4.82 13.76
C HIS A 148 14.66 -3.63 12.83
N ILE A 149 13.39 -3.20 12.74
CA ILE A 149 12.94 -2.06 11.91
C ILE A 149 13.28 -2.25 10.41
N ARG A 150 13.57 -3.49 9.96
CA ARG A 150 13.97 -3.78 8.57
C ARG A 150 12.92 -3.38 7.54
N PHE A 151 11.66 -3.42 7.95
CA PHE A 151 10.53 -2.94 7.17
C PHE A 151 9.52 -2.29 8.11
N CYS A 152 9.04 -1.11 7.74
CA CYS A 152 8.01 -0.40 8.48
C CYS A 152 6.91 0.12 7.56
N LYS A 153 5.68 0.01 8.06
CA LYS A 153 4.51 0.71 7.52
C LYS A 153 4.15 1.85 8.46
N ALA A 154 4.22 3.07 7.95
CA ALA A 154 3.87 4.28 8.67
C ALA A 154 2.64 4.97 8.07
N THR A 155 1.91 5.69 8.90
CA THR A 155 0.87 6.66 8.45
C THR A 155 1.05 7.95 9.22
N ASN A 156 0.89 9.08 8.53
CA ASN A 156 0.85 10.43 9.13
C ASN A 156 2.03 10.74 10.07
N LEU A 157 3.22 10.19 9.79
CA LEU A 157 4.46 10.62 10.44
C LEU A 157 5.04 11.80 9.65
N TYR A 158 5.72 12.70 10.36
CA TYR A 158 6.50 13.76 9.73
C TYR A 158 8.00 13.48 9.89
N LEU A 159 8.77 13.97 8.92
CA LEU A 159 10.22 14.06 8.98
C LEU A 159 10.61 15.51 8.66
N ASP A 160 11.26 16.19 9.61
CA ASP A 160 11.71 17.56 9.50
C ASP A 160 13.08 17.62 8.83
N LEU A 161 13.06 17.95 7.54
CA LEU A 161 14.27 18.09 6.72
C LEU A 161 14.67 19.54 6.49
N ARG A 162 14.19 20.50 7.30
CA ARG A 162 14.50 21.94 7.11
C ARG A 162 15.95 22.28 7.42
N LYS A 163 16.60 21.53 8.31
CA LYS A 163 18.00 21.72 8.72
C LYS A 163 18.78 20.39 8.71
N PRO A 164 18.93 19.75 7.54
CA PRO A 164 19.55 18.43 7.47
C PRO A 164 21.04 18.53 7.82
N ARG A 165 21.53 17.67 8.71
CA ARG A 165 22.95 17.62 9.07
C ARG A 165 23.74 17.05 7.91
N ARG A 166 24.80 17.74 7.49
CA ARG A 166 25.75 17.22 6.48
C ARG A 166 27.01 16.80 7.21
N SER A 167 27.33 15.52 7.16
CA SER A 167 28.57 14.94 7.68
C SER A 167 29.28 14.18 6.57
N HIS A 168 30.60 14.13 6.63
CA HIS A 168 31.40 13.24 5.78
C HIS A 168 31.39 11.79 6.29
N GLU A 169 30.93 11.56 7.53
CA GLU A 169 30.78 10.23 8.12
C GLU A 169 29.53 9.54 7.55
N ARG A 170 29.77 8.56 6.68
CA ARG A 170 28.72 7.84 5.94
C ARG A 170 27.78 7.01 6.84
N TYR A 171 28.23 6.63 8.04
CA TYR A 171 27.53 5.69 8.93
C TYR A 171 27.10 6.33 10.25
N LYS A 172 26.92 7.65 10.25
CA LYS A 172 26.51 8.37 11.44
C LYS A 172 25.02 8.19 11.70
N GLU A 173 24.69 7.49 12.78
CA GLU A 173 23.29 7.17 13.15
C GLU A 173 22.54 8.33 13.80
N ASP A 174 23.23 9.42 14.13
CA ASP A 174 22.66 10.60 14.79
C ASP A 174 22.11 11.65 13.80
N PHE A 175 21.83 11.24 12.55
CA PHE A 175 21.35 12.13 11.49
C PHE A 175 20.01 12.79 11.86
N ILE A 176 19.06 12.01 12.40
CA ILE A 176 17.76 12.47 12.88
C ILE A 176 17.83 12.65 14.41
N GLN A 177 17.50 13.84 14.90
CA GLN A 177 17.49 14.18 16.32
C GLN A 177 16.07 14.23 16.88
N ALA A 178 16.00 14.35 18.21
CA ALA A 178 14.74 14.54 18.92
C ALA A 178 13.97 15.75 18.33
N GLY A 179 12.70 15.50 17.98
CA GLY A 179 11.82 16.49 17.37
C GLY A 179 11.84 16.52 15.84
N GLU A 180 12.83 15.91 15.18
CA GLU A 180 12.95 15.89 13.72
C GLU A 180 12.16 14.73 13.06
N ILE A 181 11.77 13.72 13.83
CA ILE A 181 10.76 12.74 13.43
C ILE A 181 9.67 12.71 14.49
N GLY A 182 8.41 12.65 14.05
CA GLY A 182 7.32 12.60 14.99
C GLY A 182 5.95 12.35 14.37
N GLY A 183 4.95 12.47 15.22
CA GLY A 183 3.56 12.17 14.93
C GLY A 183 2.74 12.14 16.21
N HIS A 184 1.43 11.97 16.07
CA HIS A 184 0.51 11.87 17.20
C HIS A 184 -0.02 10.43 17.32
N CYS A 185 0.47 9.69 18.32
CA CYS A 185 0.05 8.31 18.59
C CYS A 185 0.43 7.84 20.00
N LYS A 186 -0.09 6.68 20.43
CA LYS A 186 0.42 5.97 21.60
C LYS A 186 1.68 5.18 21.22
N LEU A 187 2.84 5.75 21.49
CA LEU A 187 4.16 5.14 21.24
C LEU A 187 4.52 4.14 22.36
N ASN A 188 4.97 2.94 21.97
CA ASN A 188 5.69 2.02 22.83
C ASN A 188 7.19 2.27 22.65
N LYS A 189 7.75 3.11 23.53
CA LYS A 189 9.12 3.60 23.40
C LYS A 189 10.13 2.48 23.66
N GLU A 190 9.87 1.66 24.67
CA GLU A 190 10.72 0.55 25.07
C GLU A 190 10.83 -0.48 23.94
N ALA A 191 9.70 -0.85 23.32
CA ALA A 191 9.71 -1.75 22.17
C ALA A 191 10.45 -1.13 20.97
N LEU A 192 10.23 0.15 20.67
CA LEU A 192 10.91 0.81 19.55
C LEU A 192 12.43 0.83 19.74
N VAL A 193 12.91 1.18 20.94
CA VAL A 193 14.35 1.17 21.26
C VAL A 193 14.93 -0.25 21.15
N GLY A 194 14.16 -1.26 21.57
CA GLY A 194 14.57 -2.66 21.50
C GLY A 194 14.74 -3.22 20.08
N GLU A 195 14.19 -2.57 19.05
CA GLU A 195 14.33 -3.00 17.65
C GLU A 195 15.56 -2.34 16.97
N GLY A 196 16.36 -1.54 17.70
CA GLY A 196 17.55 -0.84 17.18
C GLY A 196 18.88 -1.56 17.39
N ASP A 197 18.89 -2.88 17.58
CA ASP A 197 20.07 -3.69 17.88
C ASP A 197 20.89 -4.09 16.64
N HIS A 198 20.29 -4.09 15.44
CA HIS A 198 21.00 -4.34 14.19
C HIS A 198 21.50 -3.04 13.57
N LYS A 199 22.75 -2.70 13.91
CA LYS A 199 23.44 -1.48 13.48
C LYS A 199 24.70 -1.84 12.71
N SER A 200 24.66 -1.72 11.39
CA SER A 200 25.80 -1.98 10.50
C SER A 200 25.74 -1.09 9.27
N PRO A 201 26.88 -0.70 8.69
CA PRO A 201 26.94 -0.23 7.30
C PRO A 201 26.04 -1.10 6.42
N LEU A 202 25.12 -0.48 5.67
CA LEU A 202 24.17 -1.12 4.76
C LEU A 202 23.04 -1.98 5.38
N GLN A 203 22.87 -1.95 6.71
CA GLN A 203 21.68 -2.49 7.38
C GLN A 203 20.84 -1.33 7.94
N SER A 204 19.52 -1.52 8.01
CA SER A 204 18.48 -0.50 8.17
C SER A 204 18.67 0.52 9.31
N TRP A 205 18.07 1.70 9.12
CA TRP A 205 18.12 2.90 9.96
C TRP A 205 17.19 2.82 11.17
#